data_AF-A0A662JFN1-F1
#
_entry.id   AF-A0A662JFN1-F1
#
_cell.length_a   1.000
_cell.length_b   1.000
_cell.length_c   1.000
_cell.angle_alpha   90.00
_cell.angle_beta   90.00
_cell.angle_gamma   90.00
#
_symmetry.space_group_name_H-M   'P 1'
#
loop_
_entity.id
_entity.type
_entity.pdbx_description
1 polymer ?
#
loop_
_entity_poly.entity_id
_entity_poly.type
_entity_poly.pdbx_seq_one_letter_code
_entity_poly.pdbx_strand_id
1 'polypeptide(L)' 'MALDEVTEMLVVVKGGGDLGTGVAHRLFMAGLKVVILEKHQPTVLRRLASFAEAVY' A
#
# COMPACT_ATOMS: atom_id res chain seq x y z
N MET A 1 18.40 -9.61 12.75
CA MET A 1 17.45 -8.48 12.68
C MET A 1 16.34 -8.80 13.66
N ALA A 2 16.16 -7.97 14.69
CA ALA A 2 15.08 -8.20 15.65
C ALA A 2 13.73 -7.99 14.95
N LEU A 3 12.70 -8.77 15.30
CA LEU A 3 11.36 -8.62 14.71
C LEU A 3 10.80 -7.21 14.90
N ASP A 4 11.14 -6.58 16.04
CA ASP A 4 10.74 -5.21 16.39
C ASP A 4 11.32 -4.15 15.44
N GLU A 5 12.48 -4.43 14.86
CA GLU A 5 13.17 -3.52 13.93
C GLU A 5 12.46 -3.49 12.57
N VAL A 6 11.84 -4.61 12.18
CA VAL A 6 11.10 -4.75 10.92
C VAL A 6 9.73 -4.11 10.99
N THR A 7 9.04 -4.20 12.12
CA THR A 7 7.70 -3.61 12.30
C THR A 7 7.76 -2.08 12.40
N GLU A 8 8.86 -1.52 12.90
CA GLU A 8 9.11 -0.08 12.92
C GLU A 8 9.53 0.50 11.56
N MET A 9 9.88 -0.34 10.58
CA MET A 9 10.22 0.10 9.22
C MET A 9 9.00 0.69 8.52
N LEU A 10 9.13 1.91 7.99
CA LEU A 10 8.15 2.50 7.09
C LEU A 10 8.36 1.97 5.67
N VAL A 11 7.40 1.19 5.18
CA VAL A 11 7.41 0.68 3.81
C VAL A 11 6.59 1.60 2.91
N VAL A 12 7.21 2.04 1.81
CA VAL A 12 6.55 2.85 0.79
C VAL A 12 6.14 1.98 -0.38
N VAL A 13 4.84 1.91 -0.65
CA VAL A 13 4.28 1.27 -1.85
C VAL A 13 3.97 2.34 -2.88
N LYS A 14 4.70 2.34 -4.01
CA LYS A 14 4.39 3.22 -5.13
C LYS A 14 3.32 2.57 -6.00
N GLY A 15 2.15 3.19 -6.07
CA GLY A 15 1.01 2.68 -6.83
C GLY A 15 -0.07 2.11 -5.91
N GLY A 16 -1.25 2.72 -5.91
CA GLY A 16 -2.42 2.22 -5.16
C GLY A 16 -3.28 1.21 -5.93
N GLY A 17 -2.91 0.83 -7.16
CA GLY A 17 -3.68 -0.07 -8.05
C GLY A 17 -3.81 -1.51 -7.54
N ASP A 18 -4.32 -2.43 -8.37
CA ASP A 18 -4.63 -3.82 -8.00
C ASP A 18 -3.48 -4.52 -7.23
N LEU A 19 -2.27 -4.50 -7.79
CA LEU A 19 -1.10 -5.14 -7.19
C LEU A 19 -0.61 -4.41 -5.93
N GLY A 20 -0.53 -3.07 -6.00
CA GLY A 20 -0.07 -2.26 -4.87
C GLY A 20 -1.00 -2.37 -3.65
N THR A 21 -2.30 -2.49 -3.89
CA THR A 21 -3.31 -2.76 -2.86
C THR A 21 -3.03 -4.09 -2.15
N GLY A 22 -2.83 -5.18 -2.91
CA GLY A 22 -2.53 -6.48 -2.33
C GLY A 22 -1.23 -6.49 -1.53
N VAL A 23 -0.18 -5.84 -2.05
CA VAL A 23 1.11 -5.71 -1.35
C VAL A 23 0.95 -4.91 -0.06
N ALA A 24 0.35 -3.72 -0.14
CA ALA A 24 0.15 -2.87 1.03
C ALA A 24 -0.70 -3.56 2.10
N HIS A 25 -1.79 -4.22 1.70
CA HIS A 25 -2.64 -5.00 2.60
C HIS A 25 -1.86 -6.12 3.29
N ARG A 26 -1.07 -6.90 2.56
CA ARG A 26 -0.28 -8.00 3.16
C ARG A 26 0.80 -7.50 4.11
N LEU A 27 1.48 -6.41 3.77
CA LEU A 27 2.50 -5.81 4.63
C LEU A 27 1.88 -5.22 5.91
N PHE A 28 0.75 -4.53 5.79
CA PHE A 28 0.02 -4.02 6.94
C PHE A 28 -0.46 -5.15 7.86
N MET A 29 -1.01 -6.22 7.29
CA MET A 29 -1.42 -7.41 8.05
C MET A 29 -0.26 -8.17 8.69
N ALA A 30 0.98 -7.96 8.22
CA ALA A 30 2.20 -8.48 8.83
C ALA A 30 2.76 -7.57 9.93
N GLY A 31 2.09 -6.45 10.24
CA GLY A 31 2.47 -5.53 11.32
C GLY A 31 3.44 -4.42 10.91
N LEU A 32 3.72 -4.25 9.61
CA LEU A 32 4.59 -3.17 9.15
C LEU A 32 3.81 -1.86 8.99
N LYS A 33 4.50 -0.74 9.20
CA LYS A 33 3.97 0.60 8.87
C LYS A 33 4.05 0.78 7.34
N VAL A 34 2.92 1.06 6.71
CA VAL A 34 2.84 1.17 5.24
C VAL A 34 2.29 2.53 4.85
N VAL A 35 2.91 3.18 3.87
CA VAL A 35 2.35 4.33 3.16
C VAL A 35 2.23 3.98 1.68
N ILE A 36 1.15 4.42 1.05
CA ILE A 36 0.90 4.24 -0.37
C ILE A 36 0.99 5.60 -1.04
N LEU A 37 1.81 5.71 -2.07
CA LEU A 37 1.90 6.90 -2.92
C LEU A 37 1.16 6.64 -4.22
N GLU A 38 0.31 7.56 -4.62
CA GLU A 38 -0.44 7.47 -5.86
C GLU A 38 -0.48 8.81 -6.60
N LYS A 39 -0.61 8.76 -7.93
CA LYS A 39 -0.71 9.97 -8.75
C LYS A 39 -2.11 10.58 -8.64
N HIS A 40 -2.20 11.89 -8.86
CA HIS A 40 -3.44 12.65 -8.76
C HIS A 40 -4.60 12.07 -9.59
N GLN A 41 -4.32 11.49 -10.75
CA GLN A 41 -5.31 10.79 -11.56
C GLN A 41 -4.90 9.32 -11.73
N PRO A 42 -5.33 8.42 -10.83
CA PRO A 42 -5.00 7.01 -10.92
C PRO A 42 -5.45 6.39 -12.24
N THR A 43 -4.80 5.31 -12.67
CA THR A 43 -5.17 4.56 -13.89
C THR A 43 -5.62 3.14 -13.56
N VAL A 44 -6.09 2.93 -12.34
CA VAL A 44 -6.58 1.62 -11.92
C VAL A 44 -7.87 1.26 -12.65
N LEU A 45 -7.94 0.01 -13.13
CA LEU A 45 -9.15 -0.53 -13.76
C LEU A 45 -10.23 -0.80 -12.72
N ARG A 46 -9.87 -1.47 -11.61
CA ARG A 46 -10.80 -1.92 -10.56
C ARG A 46 -10.81 -0.96 -9.38
N ARG A 47 -11.34 0.23 -9.61
CA ARG A 47 -11.47 1.32 -8.63
C ARG A 47 -11.91 0.86 -7.22
N LEU A 48 -13.10 0.27 -7.10
CA LEU A 48 -13.65 -0.18 -5.81
C LEU A 48 -12.87 -1.30 -5.10
N ALA A 49 -11.96 -1.98 -5.81
CA ALA A 49 -11.12 -3.04 -5.24
C ALA A 49 -9.68 -2.58 -5.00
N SER A 50 -9.41 -1.28 -5.16
CA SER A 50 -8.06 -0.71 -5.15
C SER A 50 -7.98 0.46 -4.17
N PHE A 51 -6.89 0.53 -3.41
CA PHE A 51 -6.62 1.65 -2.52
C PHE A 51 -6.39 2.98 -3.26
N ALA A 52 -6.12 2.95 -4.56
CA ALA A 52 -6.14 4.15 -5.39
C ALA A 52 -7.52 4.83 -5.46
N GLU A 53 -8.61 4.14 -5.05
CA GLU A 53 -9.93 4.76 -4.87
C GLU A 53 -9.89 5.97 -3.94
N ALA A 54 -9.02 5.95 -2.92
CA ALA A 54 -8.90 7.02 -1.94
C ALA A 54 -8.38 8.36 -2.51
N VAL A 55 -7.94 8.37 -3.78
CA VAL A 55 -7.43 9.57 -4.47
C VAL A 55 -8.51 10.26 -5.32
N TYR A 56 -9.59 9.54 -5.70
CA TYR A 56 -10.71 10.10 -6.46
C TYR A 56 -11.68 10.85 -5.56
#